data_AF-A0A3N5KAJ9-F1
#
_entry.id   AF-A0A3N5KAJ9-F1
#
_cell.length_a   1.000
_cell.length_b   1.000
_cell.length_c   1.000
_cell.angle_alpha   90.00
_cell.angle_beta   90.00
_cell.angle_gamma   90.00
#
_symmetry.space_group_name_H-M   'P 1'
#
loop_
_entity.id
_entity.type
_entity.pdbx_description
1 polymer ?
#
loop_
_entity_poly.entity_id
_entity_poly.type
_entity_poly.pdbx_seq_one_letter_code
_entity_poly.pdbx_strand_id
1 'polypeptide(L)'
;GLFTCPQTGVALAALSKLIGRKVIKKKDRVVVISTAHGLKFSQFKVDYHEKTLAGVNSLYPNPPILLPPDVRAVRDAIDRAIRQ
;
A
#
# COMPACT_ATOMS: atom_id res chain seq x y z
N GLY A 1 -5.06 -5.94 -3.05
CA GLY A 1 -6.53 -5.96 -3.13
C GLY A 1 -7.26 -5.70 -1.82
N LEU A 2 -6.59 -5.32 -0.72
CA LEU A 2 -7.26 -4.95 0.52
C LEU A 2 -7.28 -3.43 0.69
N PHE A 3 -8.29 -2.91 1.41
CA PHE A 3 -8.38 -1.51 1.79
C PHE A 3 -8.56 -1.39 3.31
N THR A 4 -7.47 -1.61 4.05
CA THR A 4 -7.49 -1.72 5.51
C THR A 4 -7.29 -0.39 6.23
N CYS A 5 -7.68 -0.31 7.51
CA CYS A 5 -7.34 0.81 8.38
C CYS A 5 -5.84 0.82 8.76
N PRO A 6 -5.30 1.96 9.27
CA PRO A 6 -3.92 2.06 9.71
C PRO A 6 -3.54 1.05 10.81
N GLN A 7 -4.47 0.74 11.72
CA GLN A 7 -4.24 -0.20 12.83
C GLN A 7 -3.96 -1.62 12.32
N THR A 8 -4.61 -2.05 11.22
CA THR A 8 -4.27 -3.32 10.57
C THR A 8 -2.83 -3.30 10.03
N GLY A 9 -2.34 -2.15 9.55
CA GLY A 9 -0.95 -1.99 9.16
C GLY A 9 0.02 -2.21 10.32
N VAL A 10 -0.29 -1.68 11.51
CA VAL A 10 0.48 -1.94 12.74
C VAL A 10 0.45 -3.43 13.10
N ALA A 11 -0.71 -4.08 13.02
CA ALA A 11 -0.84 -5.51 13.30
C ALA A 11 -0.02 -6.38 12.33
N LEU A 12 -0.04 -6.06 11.03
CA LEU A 12 0.76 -6.75 10.02
C LEU A 12 2.27 -6.51 10.21
N ALA A 13 2.68 -5.30 10.60
CA ALA A 13 4.07 -5.00 10.91
C ALA A 13 4.56 -5.79 12.14
N ALA A 14 3.73 -5.90 13.18
CA ALA A 14 4.02 -6.74 14.35
C ALA A 14 4.10 -8.22 13.96
N LEU A 15 3.13 -8.72 13.19
CA LEU A 15 3.12 -10.10 12.68
C LEU A 15 4.40 -10.41 11.90
N SER A 16 4.80 -9.54 10.98
CA SER A 16 6.05 -9.68 10.21
C SER A 16 7.28 -9.77 11.12
N LYS A 17 7.38 -8.90 12.12
CA LYS A 17 8.45 -8.95 13.13
C LYS A 17 8.44 -10.25 13.95
N LEU A 18 7.27 -10.72 14.37
CA LEU A 18 7.12 -11.95 15.18
C LEU A 18 7.45 -13.21 14.38
N ILE A 19 7.13 -13.23 13.08
CA ILE A 19 7.58 -14.29 12.16
C ILE A 19 9.10 -14.25 12.01
N GLY A 20 9.69 -13.07 11.83
CA GLY A 20 11.15 -12.90 11.74
C GLY A 20 11.89 -13.38 13.00
N ARG A 21 11.30 -13.17 14.18
CA ARG A 21 11.79 -13.66 15.48
C ARG A 21 11.46 -15.14 15.75
N LYS A 22 10.77 -15.83 14.83
CA LYS A 22 10.30 -17.22 14.98
C LYS A 22 9.36 -17.45 16.18
N VAL A 23 8.74 -16.39 16.71
CA VAL A 23 7.72 -16.49 17.78
C VAL A 23 6.42 -17.02 17.20
N ILE A 24 6.04 -16.54 16.01
CA ILE A 24 4.96 -17.10 15.19
C ILE A 24 5.61 -17.95 14.10
N LYS A 25 5.20 -19.21 13.98
CA LYS A 25 5.73 -20.17 13.01
C LYS A 25 4.99 -20.04 11.69
N LYS A 26 5.64 -20.40 10.58
CA LYS A 26 5.06 -20.36 9.22
C LYS A 26 3.77 -21.18 9.06
N LYS A 27 3.57 -22.20 9.90
CA LYS A 27 2.41 -23.10 9.85
C LYS A 27 1.29 -22.70 10.82
N ASP A 28 1.51 -21.65 11.63
CA ASP A 28 0.51 -21.22 12.60
C ASP A 28 -0.66 -20.56 11.87
N ARG A 29 -1.88 -20.87 12.30
CA ARG A 29 -3.08 -20.20 11.82
C ARG A 29 -3.23 -18.89 12.60
N VAL A 30 -3.04 -17.77 11.92
CA VAL A 30 -3.09 -16.43 12.53
C VAL A 30 -4.29 -15.67 12.00
N VAL A 31 -5.02 -14.99 12.89
CA VAL A 31 -6.11 -14.08 12.54
C VAL A 31 -5.70 -12.66 12.96
N VAL A 32 -5.75 -11.73 12.01
CA VAL A 32 -5.55 -10.29 12.26
C VAL A 32 -6.92 -9.61 12.31
N ILE A 33 -7.18 -8.88 13.39
CA ILE A 33 -8.47 -8.19 13.57
C ILE A 33 -8.40 -6.78 12.99
N SER A 34 -9.21 -6.52 11.96
CA SER A 34 -9.40 -5.17 11.41
C SER A 34 -10.57 -4.51 12.12
N THR A 35 -10.28 -3.53 12.98
CA THR A 35 -11.28 -2.91 13.86
C THR A 35 -12.07 -1.78 13.19
N ALA A 36 -11.61 -1.30 12.02
CA ALA A 36 -12.28 -0.23 11.28
C ALA A 36 -12.23 -0.48 9.76
N HIS A 37 -13.24 0.02 9.07
CA HIS A 37 -13.28 0.02 7.61
C HIS A 37 -12.27 1.02 7.04
N GLY A 38 -11.50 0.64 6.01
CA GLY A 38 -10.45 1.50 5.46
C GLY A 38 -10.96 2.80 4.82
N LEU A 39 -12.23 2.84 4.37
CA LEU A 39 -12.86 4.07 3.82
C LEU A 39 -12.88 5.25 4.80
N LYS A 40 -12.75 5.01 6.10
CA LYS A 40 -12.59 6.09 7.10
C LYS A 40 -11.24 6.82 6.99
N PHE A 41 -10.30 6.27 6.21
CA PHE A 41 -8.91 6.73 6.11
C PHE A 41 -8.47 6.93 4.66
N SER A 42 -9.39 7.30 3.77
CA SER A 42 -9.09 7.55 2.35
C SER A 42 -8.04 8.65 2.19
N GLN A 43 -8.19 9.79 2.86
CA GLN A 43 -7.26 10.93 2.74
C GLN A 43 -5.83 10.55 3.13
N PHE A 44 -5.67 9.84 4.26
CA PHE A 44 -4.36 9.32 4.68
C PHE A 44 -3.66 8.48 3.59
N LYS A 45 -4.43 7.68 2.84
CA LYS A 45 -3.88 6.87 1.74
C LYS A 45 -3.56 7.72 0.51
N VAL A 46 -4.41 8.69 0.17
CA VAL A 46 -4.13 9.66 -0.90
C VAL A 46 -2.81 10.37 -0.60
N ASP A 47 -2.69 10.95 0.59
CA ASP A 47 -1.49 11.68 1.00
C ASP A 47 -0.23 10.80 0.99
N TYR A 48 -0.35 9.51 1.36
CA TYR A 48 0.75 8.56 1.27
C TYR A 48 1.19 8.33 -0.19
N HIS A 49 0.24 8.06 -1.10
CA HIS A 49 0.56 7.77 -2.50
C HIS A 49 1.02 9.02 -3.27
N GLU A 50 0.58 10.21 -2.87
CA GLU A 50 1.04 11.51 -3.39
C GLU A 50 2.33 12.02 -2.75
N LYS A 51 2.85 11.30 -1.74
CA LYS A 51 4.08 11.66 -0.99
C LYS A 51 3.98 13.01 -0.26
N THR A 52 2.78 13.38 0.20
CA THR A 52 2.51 14.64 0.89
C THR A 52 2.46 14.50 2.42
N LEU A 53 2.50 13.28 2.95
CA LEU A 53 2.54 13.05 4.40
C LEU A 53 3.85 13.55 5.03
N ALA A 54 3.74 14.57 5.89
CA ALA A 54 4.87 15.12 6.62
C ALA A 54 5.57 14.08 7.51
N GLY A 55 6.90 14.01 7.43
CA GLY A 55 7.72 13.09 8.24
C GLY A 55 7.61 11.61 7.83
N VAL A 56 6.93 11.29 6.73
CA VAL A 56 6.80 9.92 6.22
C VAL A 56 7.51 9.79 4.89
N ASN A 57 8.41 8.82 4.78
CA ASN A 57 8.94 8.39 3.49
C ASN A 57 8.01 7.34 2.88
N SER A 58 7.28 7.69 1.83
CA SER A 58 6.41 6.76 1.10
C SER A 58 7.24 5.82 0.25
N LEU A 59 7.64 4.68 0.82
CA LEU A 59 8.44 3.63 0.14
C LEU A 59 7.70 2.94 -1.00
N TYR A 60 6.36 2.86 -0.93
CA TYR A 60 5.54 2.19 -1.94
C TYR A 60 4.42 3.11 -2.48
N PRO A 61 4.76 4.31 -2.99
CA PRO A 61 3.77 5.23 -3.52
C PRO A 61 3.34 4.75 -4.91
N ASN A 62 2.11 5.10 -5.30
CA ASN A 62 1.58 4.76 -6.62
C ASN A 62 0.80 5.98 -7.15
N PRO A 63 1.52 7.09 -7.45
CA PRO A 63 0.88 8.31 -7.90
C PRO A 63 0.35 8.13 -9.33
N PRO A 64 -0.68 8.90 -9.74
CA PRO A 64 -1.10 8.97 -11.12
C PRO A 64 0.07 9.42 -12.03
N ILE A 65 0.12 8.85 -13.24
CA ILE A 65 1.01 9.31 -14.30
C ILE A 65 0.21 10.32 -15.15
N LEU A 66 0.59 11.60 -15.06
CA LEU A 66 -0.04 12.65 -15.87
C LEU A 66 0.50 12.61 -17.30
N LEU A 67 -0.40 12.58 -18.28
CA LEU A 67 -0.07 12.49 -19.71
C LEU A 67 -0.86 13.54 -20.50
N PRO A 68 -0.32 14.04 -21.63
CA PRO A 68 -1.10 14.86 -22.55
C PRO A 68 -2.27 14.03 -23.13
N PRO A 69 -3.33 14.70 -23.64
CA PRO A 69 -4.46 14.03 -24.28
C PRO A 69 -4.07 13.51 -25.69
N ASP A 70 -3.08 12.62 -25.75
CA ASP A 70 -2.51 12.05 -26.96
C ASP A 70 -2.47 10.52 -26.87
N VAL A 71 -2.99 9.87 -27.92
CA VAL A 71 -3.14 8.40 -27.94
C VAL A 71 -1.78 7.69 -27.94
N ARG A 72 -0.74 8.27 -28.56
CA ARG A 72 0.60 7.66 -28.58
C ARG A 72 1.23 7.73 -27.19
N ALA A 73 1.14 8.89 -26.53
CA ALA A 73 1.62 9.07 -25.17
C ALA A 73 0.99 8.07 -24.18
N VAL A 74 -0.32 7.81 -24.32
CA VAL A 74 -1.02 6.80 -23.50
C VAL A 74 -0.53 5.38 -23.80
N ARG A 75 -0.42 4.99 -25.08
CA ARG A 75 0.07 3.66 -25.47
C ARG A 75 1.49 3.42 -24.97
N ASP A 76 2.38 4.37 -25.16
CA ASP A 76 3.77 4.27 -24.73
C ASP A 76 3.87 4.13 -23.20
N ALA A 77 3.00 4.81 -22.44
CA ALA A 77 2.96 4.69 -20.98
C ALA A 77 2.49 3.29 -20.53
N ILE A 78 1.47 2.73 -21.19
CA ILE A 78 0.97 1.37 -20.91
C ILE A 78 2.06 0.33 -21.24
N ASP A 79 2.70 0.44 -22.40
CA ASP A 79 3.75 -0.49 -22.82
C ASP A 79 4.94 -0.48 -21.86
N ARG A 80 5.33 0.71 -21.36
CA ARG A 80 6.37 0.81 -20.33
C ARG A 80 5.94 0.16 -19.01
N ALA A 81 4.70 0.35 -18.59
CA ALA A 81 4.20 -0.18 -17.32
C ALA A 81 4.06 -1.71 -17.31
N ILE A 82 3.72 -2.33 -18.44
CA ILE A 82 3.53 -3.79 -18.52
C ILE A 82 4.87 -4.54 -18.67
N ARG A 83 5.91 -3.89 -19.22
CA ARG A 83 7.23 -4.51 -19.42
C ARG A 83 8.14 -4.49 -18.19
N GLN A 84 7.75 -3.78 -17.13
CA GLN A 84 8.44 -3.76 -15.84
C GLN A 84 8.01 -4.92 -14.95
#